data_AF-A0AAD9TVC1-F1
#
_entry.id   AF-A0AAD9TVC1-F1
#
_cell.length_a   1.000
_cell.length_b   1.000
_cell.length_c   1.000
_cell.angle_alpha   90.00
_cell.angle_beta   90.00
_cell.angle_gamma   90.00
#
_symmetry.space_group_name_H-M   'P 1'
#
loop_
_entity.id
_entity.type
_entity.pdbx_description
1 polymer ?
#
loop_
_entity_poly.entity_id
_entity_poly.type
_entity_poly.pdbx_seq_one_letter_code
_entity_poly.pdbx_strand_id
1 'polypeptide(L)'
;MAFGLSSLICYPQLSKMNLDCSNITEFALTALTGHTDLSLWERFYLYGIGDLNLIELNYWSPQDMDINQRSLSLPGAGLLAQCSSLRKLFIHGTANEHFMMFLLKIPNLRDVQLREDYYPAPENDTCTEVRKDSCTRFEDALNKHQIPD
;
A
#
# COMPACT_ATOMS: atom_id res chain seq x y z
N MET A 1 -15.23 10.35 -18.59
CA MET A 1 -15.16 11.05 -17.30
C MET A 1 -14.17 10.26 -16.46
N ALA A 2 -13.13 10.91 -15.91
CA ALA A 2 -12.19 10.23 -15.04
C ALA A 2 -12.86 9.96 -13.67
N PHE A 3 -12.61 8.80 -13.08
CA PHE A 3 -13.19 8.35 -11.80
C PHE A 3 -12.09 7.88 -10.85
N GLY A 4 -12.28 8.07 -9.55
CA GLY A 4 -11.25 7.76 -8.54
C GLY A 4 -10.04 8.67 -8.68
N LEU A 5 -8.84 8.15 -8.38
CA LEU A 5 -7.60 8.92 -8.39
C LEU A 5 -7.18 9.38 -9.80
N SER A 6 -7.65 8.71 -10.85
CA SER A 6 -7.40 9.11 -12.25
C SER A 6 -7.90 10.52 -12.57
N SER A 7 -8.84 11.08 -11.80
CA SER A 7 -9.28 12.48 -12.01
C SER A 7 -8.17 13.49 -11.70
N LEU A 8 -7.13 13.10 -10.96
CA LEU A 8 -6.00 13.96 -10.61
C LEU A 8 -4.94 14.09 -11.72
N ILE A 9 -5.10 13.37 -12.85
CA ILE A 9 -4.20 13.49 -14.02
C ILE A 9 -4.12 14.93 -14.55
N CYS A 10 -5.15 15.75 -14.31
CA CYS A 10 -5.16 17.16 -14.70
C CYS A 10 -4.10 18.03 -13.97
N TYR A 11 -3.41 17.47 -12.96
CA TYR A 11 -2.32 18.11 -12.24
C TYR A 11 -0.96 17.53 -12.71
N PRO A 12 -0.36 18.05 -13.79
CA PRO A 12 0.87 17.48 -14.37
C PRO A 12 2.10 17.58 -13.45
N GLN A 13 2.02 18.41 -12.40
CA GLN A 13 3.08 18.59 -11.40
C GLN A 13 2.84 17.76 -10.12
N LEU A 14 1.76 16.96 -10.06
CA LEU A 14 1.49 16.08 -8.93
C LEU A 14 2.49 14.92 -8.93
N SER A 15 3.52 15.02 -8.10
CA SER A 15 4.60 14.05 -7.98
C SER A 15 4.63 13.35 -6.62
N LYS A 16 3.92 13.87 -5.61
CA LYS A 16 3.89 13.32 -4.26
C LYS A 16 2.46 13.26 -3.74
N MET A 17 2.12 12.17 -3.09
CA MET A 17 0.81 11.96 -2.49
C MET A 17 0.90 11.29 -1.12
N ASN A 18 0.02 11.73 -0.22
CA ASN A 18 -0.27 11.03 1.03
C ASN A 18 -1.72 10.56 0.94
N LEU A 19 -1.93 9.24 0.97
CA LEU A 19 -3.26 8.63 0.93
C LEU A 19 -3.48 7.91 2.26
N ASP A 20 -4.28 8.53 3.12
CA ASP A 20 -4.51 8.03 4.46
C ASP A 20 -5.87 7.31 4.55
N CYS A 21 -5.81 5.97 4.57
CA CYS A 21 -6.98 5.12 4.80
C CYS A 21 -7.06 4.60 6.24
N SER A 22 -6.23 5.09 7.17
CA SER A 22 -6.12 4.55 8.54
C SER A 22 -7.41 4.64 9.35
N ASN A 23 -8.27 5.61 9.06
CA ASN A 23 -9.56 5.79 9.72
C ASN A 23 -10.69 4.98 9.07
N ILE A 24 -10.41 4.28 7.97
CA ILE A 24 -11.36 3.34 7.37
C ILE A 24 -11.29 2.06 8.18
N THR A 25 -12.37 1.82 8.92
CA THR A 25 -12.57 0.61 9.73
C THR A 25 -13.70 -0.21 9.13
N GLU A 26 -13.72 -1.50 9.45
CA GLU A 26 -14.80 -2.41 9.05
C GLU A 26 -16.19 -1.92 9.49
N PHE A 27 -16.28 -1.10 10.53
CA PHE A 27 -17.54 -0.62 11.09
C PHE A 27 -18.09 0.67 10.48
N ALA A 28 -17.46 1.24 9.44
CA ALA A 28 -18.02 2.41 8.78
C ALA A 28 -19.43 2.08 8.25
N LEU A 29 -20.42 2.90 8.64
CA LEU A 29 -21.88 2.79 8.47
C LEU A 29 -22.43 2.55 7.04
N THR A 30 -21.58 2.18 6.10
CA THR A 30 -21.87 1.88 4.69
C THR A 30 -21.56 0.45 4.29
N ALA A 31 -20.97 -0.38 5.16
CA ALA A 31 -20.75 -1.79 4.87
C ALA A 31 -22.05 -2.61 5.01
N LEU A 32 -22.41 -3.35 3.97
CA LEU A 32 -23.50 -4.34 4.06
C LEU A 32 -23.13 -5.39 5.12
N THR A 33 -24.04 -5.62 6.06
CA THR A 33 -23.91 -6.63 7.11
C THR A 33 -23.51 -7.99 6.52
N GLY A 34 -22.32 -8.49 6.89
CA GLY A 34 -21.89 -9.86 6.61
C GLY A 34 -20.59 -10.02 5.80
N HIS A 35 -20.06 -8.95 5.19
CA HIS A 35 -18.80 -9.01 4.43
C HIS A 35 -18.04 -7.66 4.49
N THR A 36 -17.27 -7.41 5.54
CA THR A 36 -16.36 -6.26 5.61
C THR A 36 -14.98 -6.66 5.13
N ASP A 37 -14.87 -6.94 3.82
CA ASP A 37 -13.57 -7.14 3.20
C ASP A 37 -12.87 -5.77 3.01
N LEU A 38 -11.92 -5.44 3.89
CA LEU A 38 -11.08 -4.23 3.80
C LEU A 38 -10.41 -4.09 2.43
N SER A 39 -10.21 -5.18 1.69
CA SER A 39 -9.64 -5.16 0.34
C SER A 39 -10.52 -4.43 -0.68
N LEU A 40 -11.84 -4.38 -0.47
CA LEU A 40 -12.77 -3.60 -1.30
C LEU A 40 -12.55 -2.10 -1.13
N TRP A 41 -12.25 -1.66 0.09
CA TRP A 41 -11.91 -0.27 0.36
C TRP A 41 -10.59 0.12 -0.30
N GLU A 42 -9.55 -0.70 -0.17
CA GLU A 42 -8.28 -0.45 -0.85
C GLU A 42 -8.48 -0.39 -2.37
N ARG A 43 -9.27 -1.31 -2.94
CA ARG A 43 -9.60 -1.29 -4.37
C ARG A 43 -10.32 0.00 -4.78
N PHE A 44 -11.24 0.48 -3.96
CA PHE A 44 -12.00 1.70 -4.24
C PHE A 44 -11.12 2.95 -4.18
N TYR A 45 -10.34 3.11 -3.10
CA TYR A 45 -9.53 4.31 -2.87
C TYR A 45 -8.27 4.37 -3.75
N LEU A 46 -7.66 3.24 -4.09
CA LEU A 46 -6.49 3.20 -4.99
C LEU A 46 -6.88 3.14 -6.48
N TYR A 47 -8.17 3.13 -6.82
CA TYR A 47 -8.61 3.04 -8.20
C TYR A 47 -8.05 4.20 -9.05
N GLY A 48 -7.33 3.86 -10.12
CA GLY A 48 -6.72 4.84 -11.03
C GLY A 48 -5.38 5.41 -10.56
N ILE A 49 -4.79 4.90 -9.47
CA ILE A 49 -3.49 5.39 -8.97
C ILE A 49 -2.35 5.19 -9.99
N GLY A 50 -2.41 4.12 -10.78
CA GLY A 50 -1.42 3.83 -11.82
C GLY A 50 -1.39 4.84 -12.97
N ASP A 51 -2.46 5.63 -13.14
CA ASP A 51 -2.51 6.68 -14.16
C ASP A 51 -1.75 7.95 -13.73
N LEU A 52 -1.36 8.04 -12.45
CA LEU A 52 -0.66 9.19 -11.89
C LEU A 52 0.85 9.02 -12.00
N ASN A 53 1.54 10.10 -12.40
CA ASN A 53 3.00 10.15 -12.47
C ASN A 53 3.64 10.46 -11.11
N LEU A 54 3.23 9.73 -10.06
CA LEU A 54 3.76 9.90 -8.71
C LEU A 54 5.20 9.39 -8.65
N ILE A 55 6.06 10.16 -7.99
CA ILE A 55 7.43 9.81 -7.62
C ILE A 55 7.48 9.29 -6.19
N GLU A 56 6.65 9.86 -5.30
CA GLU A 56 6.56 9.47 -3.90
C GLU A 56 5.10 9.25 -3.46
N LEU A 57 4.87 8.13 -2.78
CA LEU A 57 3.59 7.81 -2.16
C LEU A 57 3.80 7.41 -0.70
N ASN A 58 3.05 8.04 0.20
CA ASN A 58 2.83 7.55 1.55
C ASN A 58 1.40 7.03 1.63
N TYR A 59 1.24 5.74 1.96
CA TYR A 59 -0.05 5.06 1.98
C TYR A 59 -0.30 4.46 3.37
N TRP A 60 -1.40 4.82 4.02
CA TRP A 60 -1.84 4.19 5.26
C TRP A 60 -2.93 3.20 4.96
N SER A 61 -2.69 1.91 5.21
CA SER A 61 -3.69 0.86 4.97
C SER A 61 -4.88 1.00 5.93
N PRO A 62 -6.08 0.54 5.54
CA PRO A 62 -7.22 0.42 6.42
C PRO A 62 -6.92 -0.38 7.69
N GLN A 63 -7.63 -0.08 8.77
CA GLN A 63 -7.42 -0.74 10.07
C GLN A 63 -8.48 -1.82 10.30
N ASP A 64 -8.00 -3.04 10.52
CA ASP A 64 -8.78 -4.10 11.13
C ASP A 64 -8.78 -3.89 12.65
N MET A 65 -9.97 -3.65 13.19
CA MET A 65 -10.16 -3.32 14.61
C MET A 65 -10.13 -4.56 15.50
N ASP A 66 -10.39 -5.75 14.95
CA ASP A 66 -10.48 -6.99 15.74
C ASP A 66 -9.08 -7.53 16.07
N ILE A 67 -8.16 -7.40 15.12
CA ILE A 67 -6.76 -7.84 15.28
C ILE A 67 -5.78 -6.68 15.51
N ASN A 68 -6.28 -5.43 15.53
CA ASN A 68 -5.47 -4.21 15.66
C ASN A 68 -4.28 -4.19 14.68
N GLN A 69 -4.56 -4.47 13.41
CA GLN A 69 -3.55 -4.58 12.37
C GLN A 69 -3.96 -3.78 11.15
N ARG A 70 -2.96 -3.21 10.46
CA ARG A 70 -3.12 -2.56 9.15
C ARG A 70 -2.26 -3.33 8.17
N SER A 71 -2.86 -4.07 7.25
CA SER A 71 -2.12 -4.88 6.28
C SER A 71 -2.52 -4.51 4.85
N LEU A 72 -1.54 -4.39 3.97
CA LEU A 72 -1.77 -4.21 2.53
C LEU A 72 -2.39 -5.49 1.96
N SER A 73 -3.59 -5.39 1.39
CA SER A 73 -4.24 -6.53 0.73
C SER A 73 -3.68 -6.76 -0.68
N LEU A 74 -4.04 -7.91 -1.26
CA LEU A 74 -3.70 -8.26 -2.63
C LEU A 74 -4.21 -7.22 -3.67
N PRO A 75 -5.47 -6.76 -3.64
CA PRO A 75 -5.93 -5.65 -4.48
C PRO A 75 -5.08 -4.39 -4.33
N GLY A 76 -4.74 -4.00 -3.10
CA GLY A 76 -3.90 -2.84 -2.83
C GLY A 76 -2.53 -2.98 -3.48
N ALA A 77 -1.84 -4.10 -3.24
CA ALA A 77 -0.55 -4.40 -3.83
C ALA A 77 -0.59 -4.43 -5.37
N GLY A 78 -1.65 -5.00 -5.94
CA GLY A 78 -1.87 -5.07 -7.39
C GLY A 78 -2.10 -3.72 -8.06
N LEU A 79 -2.76 -2.78 -7.37
CA LEU A 79 -2.97 -1.42 -7.86
C LEU A 79 -1.71 -0.57 -7.71
N LEU A 80 -1.01 -0.67 -6.57
CA LEU A 80 0.28 0.00 -6.37
C LEU A 80 1.32 -0.42 -7.42
N ALA A 81 1.31 -1.69 -7.81
CA ALA A 81 2.20 -2.21 -8.86
C ALA A 81 2.02 -1.55 -10.24
N GLN A 82 0.94 -0.80 -10.47
CA GLN A 82 0.68 -0.09 -11.72
C GLN A 82 1.35 1.30 -11.78
N CYS A 83 1.88 1.81 -10.66
CA CYS A 83 2.48 3.14 -10.58
C CYS A 83 3.88 3.18 -11.22
N SER A 84 3.98 3.25 -12.55
CA SER A 84 5.25 3.08 -13.27
C SER A 84 6.35 4.09 -12.93
N SER A 85 5.99 5.31 -12.53
CA SER A 85 6.96 6.37 -12.18
C SER A 85 7.42 6.34 -10.72
N LEU A 86 6.81 5.49 -9.88
CA LEU A 86 7.00 5.54 -8.44
C LEU A 86 8.43 5.14 -8.07
N ARG A 87 9.08 6.00 -7.29
CA ARG A 87 10.45 5.81 -6.81
C ARG A 87 10.51 5.52 -5.32
N LYS A 88 9.58 6.12 -4.56
CA LYS A 88 9.49 5.99 -3.10
C LYS A 88 8.09 5.56 -2.68
N LEU A 89 8.01 4.50 -1.89
CA LEU A 89 6.77 3.96 -1.34
C LEU A 89 6.91 3.72 0.16
N PHE A 90 6.14 4.47 0.94
CA PHE A 90 6.01 4.25 2.37
C PHE A 90 4.62 3.67 2.65
N ILE A 91 4.56 2.47 3.19
CA ILE A 91 3.30 1.84 3.61
C ILE A 91 3.25 1.89 5.12
N HIS A 92 2.27 2.61 5.65
CA HIS A 92 1.98 2.73 7.06
C HIS A 92 1.04 1.59 7.48
N GLY A 93 1.65 0.45 7.74
CA GLY A 93 1.06 -0.85 7.98
C GLY A 93 2.09 -1.95 7.70
N THR A 94 1.61 -3.18 7.60
CA THR A 94 2.36 -4.37 7.22
C THR A 94 1.90 -4.89 5.87
N ALA A 95 2.55 -5.92 5.36
CA ALA A 95 2.18 -6.59 4.12
C ALA A 95 2.67 -8.05 4.15
N ASN A 96 1.83 -8.96 3.65
CA ASN A 96 2.26 -10.33 3.43
C ASN A 96 3.44 -10.40 2.43
N GLU A 97 4.41 -11.31 2.66
CA GLU A 97 5.57 -11.51 1.77
C GLU A 97 5.18 -11.68 0.30
N HIS A 98 4.12 -12.45 0.02
CA HIS A 98 3.66 -12.65 -1.35
C HIS A 98 3.12 -11.37 -2.00
N PHE A 99 2.53 -10.47 -1.22
CA PHE A 99 2.01 -9.20 -1.72
C PHE A 99 3.13 -8.17 -1.89
N MET A 100 4.13 -8.17 -1.02
CA MET A 100 5.35 -7.36 -1.20
C MET A 100 6.02 -7.64 -2.54
N MET A 101 6.04 -8.89 -3.00
CA MET A 101 6.63 -9.25 -4.31
C MET A 101 5.93 -8.59 -5.52
N PHE A 102 4.68 -8.11 -5.38
CA PHE A 102 4.03 -7.33 -6.44
C PHE A 102 4.67 -5.94 -6.59
N LEU A 103 5.22 -5.37 -5.52
CA LEU A 103 5.85 -4.05 -5.55
C LEU A 103 7.12 -4.06 -6.42
N LEU A 104 7.79 -5.20 -6.56
CA LEU A 104 8.94 -5.37 -7.46
C LEU A 104 8.57 -5.19 -8.95
N LYS A 105 7.28 -5.23 -9.30
CA LYS A 105 6.82 -4.95 -10.67
C LYS A 105 6.88 -3.46 -11.01
N ILE A 106 7.06 -2.59 -10.02
CA ILE A 106 7.21 -1.16 -10.22
C ILE A 106 8.66 -0.91 -10.71
N PRO A 107 8.85 -0.44 -11.95
CA PRO A 107 10.16 -0.46 -12.60
C PRO A 107 11.17 0.50 -11.96
N ASN A 108 10.72 1.64 -11.44
CA ASN A 108 11.58 2.71 -10.92
C ASN A 108 11.67 2.73 -9.38
N LEU A 109 11.11 1.73 -8.70
CA LEU A 109 10.96 1.72 -7.26
C LEU A 109 12.30 1.45 -6.56
N ARG A 110 12.78 2.43 -5.80
CA ARG A 110 14.08 2.37 -5.11
C ARG A 110 13.93 2.27 -3.60
N ASP A 111 13.08 3.11 -3.03
CA ASP A 111 12.91 3.22 -1.58
C ASP A 111 11.54 2.65 -1.20
N VAL A 112 11.52 1.55 -0.46
CA VAL A 112 10.29 0.96 0.08
C VAL A 112 10.46 0.75 1.58
N GLN A 113 9.46 1.17 2.35
CA GLN A 113 9.48 0.96 3.79
C GLN A 113 8.07 0.64 4.30
N LEU A 114 7.98 -0.43 5.09
CA LEU A 114 6.81 -0.72 5.93
C LEU A 114 6.99 -0.03 7.29
N ARG A 115 5.96 0.65 7.76
CA ARG A 115 5.96 1.43 9.01
C ARG A 115 4.75 1.08 9.85
N GLU A 116 4.98 0.45 10.98
CA GLU A 116 3.94 0.22 11.98
C GLU A 116 3.93 1.36 13.01
N ASP A 117 3.83 2.59 12.52
CA ASP A 117 3.93 3.83 13.32
C ASP A 117 2.58 4.28 13.92
N TYR A 118 1.77 3.32 14.36
CA TYR A 118 0.47 3.55 14.98
C TYR A 118 0.38 2.96 16.40
N TYR A 119 -0.51 3.53 17.21
CA TYR A 119 -0.73 3.10 18.60
C TYR A 119 -2.11 2.43 18.76
N PRO A 120 -2.22 1.30 19.48
CA PRO A 120 -1.11 0.52 20.04
C PRO A 120 -0.39 -0.25 18.93
N ALA A 121 0.94 -0.34 19.04
CA ALA A 121 1.73 -1.13 18.10
C ALA A 121 1.34 -2.61 18.22
N PRO A 122 1.20 -3.35 17.11
CA PRO A 122 0.82 -4.76 17.14
C PRO A 122 1.88 -5.61 17.87
N GLU A 123 1.43 -6.64 18.59
CA GLU A 123 2.32 -7.60 19.24
C GLU A 123 2.90 -8.56 18.20
N ASN A 124 4.22 -8.45 17.96
CA ASN A 124 4.93 -9.15 16.88
C ASN A 124 4.99 -10.69 17.00
N ASP A 125 4.45 -11.30 18.06
CA ASP A 125 4.70 -12.71 18.41
C ASP A 125 3.79 -13.72 17.69
N THR A 126 2.72 -13.30 17.01
CA THR A 126 1.77 -14.24 16.36
C THR A 126 1.59 -14.04 14.86
N CYS A 127 2.12 -12.97 14.27
CA CYS A 127 1.84 -12.63 12.89
C CYS A 127 2.85 -13.26 11.92
N THR A 128 2.38 -14.06 10.97
CA THR A 128 3.22 -14.66 9.92
C THR A 128 3.67 -13.62 8.88
N GLU A 129 3.17 -12.39 8.96
CA GLU A 129 3.31 -11.36 7.93
C GLU A 129 4.60 -10.55 8.01
N VAL A 130 5.30 -10.51 9.15
CA VAL A 130 6.59 -9.80 9.30
C VAL A 130 7.64 -10.67 9.96
N ARG A 131 8.07 -11.71 9.26
CA ARG A 131 9.36 -12.31 9.60
C ARG A 131 10.44 -11.36 9.08
N LYS A 132 11.38 -10.97 9.94
CA LYS A 132 12.56 -10.16 9.58
C LYS A 132 13.22 -10.66 8.29
N ASP A 133 13.27 -11.98 8.12
CA ASP A 133 13.81 -12.65 6.94
C ASP A 133 13.03 -12.37 5.65
N SER A 134 11.70 -12.21 5.72
CA SER A 134 10.85 -11.86 4.57
C SER A 134 11.12 -10.43 4.09
N CYS A 135 11.29 -9.48 5.02
CA CYS A 135 11.70 -8.11 4.67
C CYS A 135 13.08 -8.10 4.03
N THR A 136 14.06 -8.81 4.59
CA THR A 136 15.42 -8.91 4.01
C THR A 136 15.38 -9.49 2.58
N ARG A 137 14.61 -10.55 2.33
CA ARG A 137 14.48 -11.13 0.98
C ARG A 137 13.90 -10.15 -0.02
N PHE A 138 12.90 -9.38 0.40
CA PHE A 138 12.30 -8.36 -0.44
C PHE A 138 13.31 -7.23 -0.73
N GLU A 139 14.01 -6.73 0.29
CA GLU A 139 15.06 -5.70 0.13
C GLU A 139 16.18 -6.18 -0.79
N ASP A 140 16.65 -7.42 -0.64
CA ASP A 140 17.65 -8.03 -1.52
C ASP A 140 17.17 -8.13 -2.97
N ALA A 141 15.88 -8.42 -3.18
CA ALA A 141 15.29 -8.47 -4.52
C ALA A 141 15.12 -7.07 -5.12
N LEU A 142 14.72 -6.09 -4.31
CA LEU A 142 14.59 -4.69 -4.70
C LEU A 142 15.96 -4.11 -5.10
N ASN A 143 17.00 -4.38 -4.31
CA ASN A 143 18.36 -3.92 -4.58
C ASN A 143 19.01 -4.55 -5.83
N LYS A 144 18.48 -5.67 -6.33
CA LYS A 144 18.95 -6.29 -7.59
C LYS A 144 18.37 -5.63 -8.83
N HIS A 145 17.30 -4.84 -8.72
CA HIS A 145 16.78 -4.09 -9.87
C HIS A 145 17.82 -3.05 -10.31
N GLN A 146 18.20 -3.09 -11.59
CA GLN A 146 19.05 -2.07 -12.19
C GLN A 146 18.19 -0.83 -12.49
N ILE A 147 18.15 0.09 -11.53
CA ILE A 147 17.39 1.34 -11.63
C ILE A 147 18.36 2.47 -11.96
N PRO A 148 18.03 3.39 -12.88
CA PRO A 148 18.84 4.57 -13.13
C PRO A 148 19.01 5.43 -11.86
N ASP A 149 20.19 6.03 -11.69
CA ASP A 149 20.46 6.98 -10.60
C ASP A 149 19.57 8.23 -10.63
#